data_AF-A0A4U9Z0X6-F1
#
_entry.id   AF-A0A4U9Z0X6-F1
#
_cell.length_a   1.000
_cell.length_b   1.000
_cell.length_c   1.000
_cell.angle_alpha   90.00
_cell.angle_beta   90.00
_cell.angle_gamma   90.00
#
_symmetry.space_group_name_H-M   'P 1'
#
loop_
_entity.id
_entity.type
_entity.pdbx_description
1 polymer ?
#
loop_
_entity_poly.entity_id
_entity_poly.type
_entity_poly.pdbx_seq_one_letter_code
_entity_poly.pdbx_strand_id
1 'polypeptide(L)'
;MKQWSVVGKPFGIYEDGVLVKTDVRLQADDGTYLPQVLAGNHTEKENQELIKLVLDTFAKENVVNFAILESVKDIEQLKVDKEAVTKKLTEVDKAIEASKTQSATSQKALMDVVFLFYSKGLLTDEDIASFTLA
;
A
#
# COMPACT_ATOMS: atom_id res chain seq x y z
N MET A 1 11.56 2.72 -12.31
CA MET A 1 11.12 3.38 -13.55
C MET A 1 11.57 2.51 -14.70
N LYS A 2 10.68 2.17 -15.65
CA LYS A 2 11.04 1.34 -16.81
C LYS A 2 12.09 2.07 -17.66
N GLN A 3 13.09 1.36 -18.17
CA GLN A 3 14.08 1.94 -19.07
C GLN A 3 13.57 1.83 -20.51
N TRP A 4 13.34 2.98 -21.16
CA TRP A 4 12.82 3.03 -22.53
C TRP A 4 13.95 3.23 -23.55
N SER A 5 13.79 2.60 -24.71
CA SER A 5 14.69 2.75 -25.86
C SER A 5 13.89 2.97 -27.14
N VAL A 6 14.42 3.76 -28.08
CA VAL A 6 13.81 3.95 -29.40
C VAL A 6 14.12 2.72 -30.26
N VAL A 7 13.08 2.12 -30.84
CA VAL A 7 13.18 0.97 -31.73
C VAL A 7 13.13 1.44 -33.18
N GLY A 8 14.24 1.25 -33.89
CA GLY A 8 14.35 1.65 -35.30
C GLY A 8 14.49 3.16 -35.47
N LYS A 9 14.35 3.62 -36.71
CA LYS A 9 14.37 5.04 -37.04
C LYS A 9 12.95 5.62 -36.98
N PRO A 10 12.77 6.87 -36.51
CA PRO A 10 11.49 7.56 -36.60
C PRO A 10 11.04 7.68 -38.06
N PHE A 11 9.75 7.47 -38.32
CA PHE A 11 9.18 7.54 -39.66
C PHE A 11 8.36 8.81 -39.85
N GLY A 12 8.68 9.59 -40.88
CA GLY A 12 7.90 10.78 -41.22
C GLY A 12 6.59 10.43 -41.94
N ILE A 13 5.49 11.04 -41.53
CA ILE A 13 4.17 10.94 -42.15
C ILE A 13 3.89 12.25 -42.88
N TYR A 14 3.67 12.14 -44.19
CA TYR A 14 3.50 13.28 -45.08
C TYR A 14 2.03 13.47 -45.45
N GLU A 15 1.57 14.72 -45.43
CA GLU A 15 0.28 15.15 -45.98
C GLU A 15 0.59 16.20 -47.06
N ASP A 16 0.09 16.01 -48.29
CA ASP A 16 0.34 16.87 -49.46
C ASP A 16 1.83 17.18 -49.76
N GLY A 17 2.71 16.20 -49.51
CA GLY A 17 4.16 16.33 -49.72
C GLY A 17 4.90 17.09 -48.62
N VAL A 18 4.18 17.56 -47.58
CA VAL A 18 4.77 18.20 -46.40
C VAL A 18 4.84 17.18 -45.26
N LEU A 19 5.96 17.14 -44.55
CA LEU A 19 6.12 16.29 -43.38
C LEU A 19 5.32 16.86 -42.19
N VAL A 20 4.21 16.21 -41.81
CA VAL A 20 3.26 16.73 -40.81
C VAL A 20 3.37 16.00 -39.47
N LYS A 21 3.69 14.71 -39.46
CA LYS A 21 3.79 13.91 -38.22
C LYS A 21 4.99 12.97 -38.27
N THR A 22 5.37 12.42 -37.11
CA THR A 22 6.46 11.45 -37.01
C THR A 22 6.01 10.26 -36.14
N ASP A 23 6.04 9.04 -36.69
CA ASP A 23 5.83 7.79 -35.95
C ASP A 23 7.13 7.40 -35.22
N VAL A 24 7.04 7.24 -33.90
CA VAL A 24 8.14 6.87 -33.03
C VAL A 24 7.72 5.65 -32.21
N ARG A 25 8.61 4.67 -32.13
CA ARG A 25 8.35 3.40 -31.46
C ARG A 25 9.32 3.23 -30.31
N LEU A 26 8.79 3.01 -29.12
CA LEU A 26 9.59 2.72 -27.94
C LEU A 26 9.43 1.27 -27.51
N GLN A 27 10.49 0.71 -26.93
CA GLN A 27 10.48 -0.57 -26.23
C GLN A 27 11.13 -0.42 -24.86
N ALA A 28 10.48 -0.98 -23.85
CA ALA A 28 10.99 -1.08 -22.50
C ALA A 28 11.79 -2.38 -22.30
N ASP A 29 12.59 -2.40 -21.24
CA ASP A 29 13.37 -3.53 -20.75
C ASP A 29 12.54 -4.81 -20.50
N ASP A 30 11.28 -4.66 -20.08
CA ASP A 30 10.34 -5.76 -19.88
C ASP A 30 9.64 -6.26 -21.15
N GLY A 31 10.00 -5.71 -22.32
CA GLY A 31 9.40 -6.03 -23.60
C GLY A 31 8.13 -5.24 -23.94
N THR A 32 7.69 -4.30 -23.07
CA THR A 32 6.55 -3.41 -23.38
C THR A 32 6.86 -2.59 -24.64
N TYR A 33 5.93 -2.59 -25.59
CA TYR A 33 6.06 -1.86 -26.86
C TYR A 33 5.05 -0.70 -26.92
N LEU A 34 5.54 0.50 -27.24
CA LEU A 34 4.74 1.73 -27.26
C LEU A 34 4.97 2.49 -28.57
N PRO A 35 4.11 2.33 -29.58
CA PRO A 35 4.10 3.15 -30.78
C PRO A 35 3.33 4.45 -30.51
N GLN A 36 3.87 5.59 -30.93
CA GLN A 36 3.23 6.89 -30.77
C GLN A 36 3.50 7.79 -31.98
N VAL A 37 2.44 8.43 -32.48
CA VAL A 37 2.54 9.44 -33.54
C VAL A 37 2.68 10.82 -32.88
N LEU A 38 3.80 11.49 -33.17
CA LEU A 38 4.08 12.85 -32.72
C LEU A 38 3.68 13.86 -33.81
N ALA A 39 3.09 14.98 -33.42
CA ALA A 39 2.84 16.09 -34.34
C ALA A 39 4.14 16.81 -34.69
N GLY A 40 4.37 17.09 -35.97
CA GLY A 40 5.57 17.75 -36.51
C GLY A 40 6.67 16.80 -36.98
N ASN A 41 7.75 17.39 -37.50
CA ASN A 41 8.97 16.68 -37.91
C ASN A 41 9.90 16.45 -36.70
N HIS A 42 10.11 15.18 -36.35
CA HIS A 42 11.04 14.75 -35.31
C HIS A 42 12.04 13.70 -35.82
N THR A 43 12.20 13.54 -37.13
CA THR A 43 13.02 12.45 -37.71
C THR A 43 14.51 12.56 -37.42
N GLU A 44 14.98 13.77 -37.09
CA GLU A 44 16.39 14.08 -36.80
C GLU A 44 16.67 14.30 -35.31
N LYS A 45 15.68 14.08 -34.44
CA LYS A 45 15.85 14.28 -32.99
C LYS A 45 16.65 13.16 -32.35
N GLU A 46 17.34 13.51 -31.27
CA GLU A 46 18.05 12.57 -30.41
C GLU A 46 17.10 11.61 -29.70
N ASN A 47 17.56 10.37 -29.47
CA ASN A 47 16.74 9.31 -28.88
C ASN A 47 16.16 9.69 -27.51
N GLN A 48 16.92 10.40 -26.68
CA GLN A 48 16.44 10.85 -25.36
C GLN A 48 15.29 11.88 -25.48
N GLU A 49 15.38 12.78 -26.45
CA GLU A 49 14.30 13.75 -26.70
C GLU A 49 13.05 13.05 -27.23
N LEU A 50 13.22 12.09 -28.15
CA LEU A 50 12.14 11.29 -28.70
C LEU A 50 11.40 10.50 -27.63
N ILE A 51 12.14 9.84 -26.72
CA ILE A 51 11.55 9.12 -25.59
C ILE A 51 10.68 10.07 -24.74
N LYS A 52 11.21 11.25 -24.40
CA LYS A 52 10.46 12.24 -23.61
C LYS A 52 9.20 12.71 -24.33
N LEU A 53 9.30 13.06 -25.61
CA LEU A 53 8.17 13.52 -26.43
C LEU A 53 7.07 12.46 -26.54
N VAL A 54 7.44 11.20 -26.74
CA VAL A 54 6.49 10.08 -26.80
C VAL A 54 5.79 9.90 -25.45
N LEU A 55 6.53 9.85 -24.35
CA LEU A 55 5.95 9.67 -23.02
C LEU A 55 5.05 10.85 -22.63
N ASP A 56 5.45 12.09 -22.94
CA ASP A 56 4.63 13.29 -22.68
C ASP A 56 3.34 13.29 -23.52
N THR A 57 3.42 12.87 -24.79
CA THR A 57 2.25 12.80 -25.68
C THR A 57 1.31 11.69 -25.24
N PHE A 58 1.85 10.51 -24.96
CA PHE A 58 1.08 9.38 -24.43
C PHE A 58 0.41 9.74 -23.11
N ALA A 59 1.13 10.40 -22.20
CA ALA A 59 0.56 10.89 -20.94
C ALA A 59 -0.58 11.87 -21.22
N LYS A 60 -0.40 12.87 -22.09
CA LYS A 60 -1.44 13.86 -22.46
C LYS A 60 -2.70 13.22 -23.04
N GLU A 61 -2.54 12.22 -23.91
CA GLU A 61 -3.67 11.50 -24.51
C GLU A 61 -4.41 10.63 -23.48
N ASN A 62 -3.68 10.14 -22.48
CA ASN A 62 -4.20 9.18 -21.50
C ASN A 62 -4.36 9.75 -20.09
N VAL A 63 -4.21 11.07 -19.85
CA VAL A 63 -4.19 11.68 -18.50
C VAL A 63 -5.42 11.25 -17.69
N VAL A 64 -6.59 11.28 -18.33
CA VAL A 64 -7.85 10.91 -17.67
C VAL A 64 -7.85 9.43 -17.29
N ASN A 65 -7.44 8.55 -18.20
CA ASN A 65 -7.39 7.12 -17.95
C ASN A 65 -6.32 6.74 -16.91
N PHE A 66 -5.15 7.39 -16.94
CA PHE A 66 -4.06 7.15 -16.00
C PHE A 66 -4.42 7.62 -14.59
N ALA A 67 -4.98 8.84 -14.46
CA ALA A 67 -5.42 9.37 -13.18
C ALA A 67 -6.56 8.53 -12.58
N ILE A 68 -7.50 8.06 -13.39
CA ILE A 68 -8.57 7.15 -12.94
C ILE A 68 -7.98 5.80 -12.51
N LEU A 69 -7.07 5.22 -13.29
CA LEU A 69 -6.46 3.92 -12.98
C LEU A 69 -5.65 3.96 -11.68
N GLU A 70 -4.84 5.01 -11.48
CA GLU A 70 -4.07 5.22 -10.26
C GLU A 70 -4.98 5.45 -9.05
N SER A 71 -6.02 6.28 -9.21
CA SER A 71 -7.02 6.50 -8.15
C SER A 71 -7.77 5.22 -7.76
N VAL A 72 -8.12 4.35 -8.72
CA VAL A 72 -8.77 3.07 -8.46
C VAL A 72 -7.83 2.12 -7.71
N LYS A 73 -6.56 2.07 -8.10
CA LYS A 73 -5.53 1.26 -7.41
C LYS A 73 -5.34 1.71 -5.96
N ASP A 74 -5.30 3.02 -5.72
CA ASP A 74 -5.18 3.58 -4.37
C ASP A 74 -6.41 3.24 -3.51
N ILE A 75 -7.61 3.28 -4.08
CA ILE A 75 -8.85 2.88 -3.40
C ILE A 75 -8.84 1.39 -3.04
N GLU A 76 -8.38 0.52 -3.94
CA GLU A 76 -8.25 -0.91 -3.66
C GLU A 76 -7.24 -1.19 -2.55
N GLN A 77 -6.08 -0.54 -2.58
CA GLN A 77 -5.08 -0.68 -1.52
C GLN A 77 -5.63 -0.21 -0.17
N LEU A 78 -6.33 0.93 -0.14
CA LEU A 78 -6.97 1.43 1.08
C LEU A 78 -8.03 0.46 1.64
N LYS A 79 -8.77 -0.25 0.78
CA LYS A 79 -9.72 -1.28 1.22
C LYS A 79 -9.00 -2.45 1.89
N VAL A 80 -7.93 -2.94 1.27
CA VAL A 80 -7.11 -4.04 1.83
C VAL A 80 -6.51 -3.63 3.18
N ASP A 81 -5.97 -2.42 3.28
CA ASP A 81 -5.38 -1.92 4.52
C ASP A 81 -6.44 -1.76 5.62
N LYS A 82 -7.63 -1.25 5.27
CA LYS A 82 -8.76 -1.14 6.20
C LYS A 82 -9.20 -2.51 6.72
N GLU A 83 -9.29 -3.52 5.87
CA GLU A 83 -9.66 -4.88 6.28
C GLU A 83 -8.60 -5.48 7.21
N ALA A 84 -7.32 -5.29 6.90
CA ALA A 84 -6.21 -5.74 7.74
C ALA A 84 -6.21 -5.07 9.13
N VAL A 85 -6.42 -3.75 9.17
CA VAL A 85 -6.53 -3.00 10.43
C VAL A 85 -7.75 -3.45 11.23
N THR A 86 -8.91 -3.61 10.58
CA THR A 86 -10.14 -4.07 11.24
C THR A 86 -9.93 -5.44 11.87
N LYS A 87 -9.31 -6.39 11.14
CA LYS A 87 -9.00 -7.71 11.68
C LYS A 87 -8.09 -7.63 12.90
N LYS A 88 -6.98 -6.86 12.83
CA LYS A 88 -6.09 -6.66 13.98
C LYS A 88 -6.80 -6.06 15.18
N LEU A 89 -7.71 -5.10 14.97
CA LEU A 89 -8.49 -4.50 16.05
C LEU A 89 -9.37 -5.56 16.74
N THR A 90 -10.05 -6.40 15.97
CA THR A 90 -10.88 -7.49 16.54
C THR A 90 -10.06 -8.53 17.31
N GLU A 91 -8.83 -8.81 16.89
CA GLU A 91 -7.92 -9.72 17.59
C GLU A 91 -7.43 -9.10 18.92
N VAL A 92 -7.11 -7.80 18.91
CA VAL A 92 -6.76 -7.04 20.12
C VAL A 92 -7.93 -7.00 21.10
N ASP A 93 -9.14 -6.69 20.64
CA ASP A 93 -10.33 -6.68 21.51
C ASP A 93 -10.55 -8.05 22.17
N LYS A 94 -10.41 -9.14 21.40
CA LYS A 94 -10.46 -10.50 21.96
C LYS A 94 -9.37 -10.78 22.99
N ALA A 95 -8.15 -10.33 22.72
CA ALA A 95 -7.03 -10.49 23.66
C ALA A 95 -7.25 -9.71 24.96
N ILE A 96 -7.81 -8.50 24.87
CA ILE A 96 -8.17 -7.68 26.03
C ILE A 96 -9.24 -8.37 26.87
N GLU A 97 -10.32 -8.86 26.25
CA GLU A 97 -11.39 -9.56 26.97
C GLU A 97 -10.92 -10.88 27.59
N ALA A 98 -10.04 -11.62 26.90
CA ALA A 98 -9.39 -12.81 27.45
C ALA A 98 -8.51 -12.45 28.67
N SER A 99 -7.72 -11.38 28.57
CA SER A 99 -6.87 -10.89 29.67
C SER A 99 -7.69 -10.47 30.89
N LYS A 100 -8.78 -9.71 30.70
CA LYS A 100 -9.69 -9.33 31.79
C LYS A 100 -10.27 -10.56 32.49
N THR A 101 -10.74 -11.53 31.71
CA THR A 101 -11.30 -12.78 32.24
C THR A 101 -10.27 -13.58 33.03
N GLN A 102 -9.04 -13.67 32.52
CA GLN A 102 -7.93 -14.33 33.19
C GLN A 102 -7.58 -13.63 34.50
N SER A 103 -7.43 -12.30 34.52
CA SER A 103 -7.16 -11.53 35.72
C SER A 103 -8.25 -11.70 36.78
N ALA A 104 -9.53 -11.64 36.39
CA ALA A 104 -10.64 -11.87 37.31
C ALA A 104 -10.61 -13.29 37.92
N THR A 105 -10.30 -14.30 37.09
CA THR A 105 -10.17 -15.69 37.54
C THR A 105 -9.01 -15.86 38.51
N SER A 106 -7.85 -15.28 38.21
CA SER A 106 -6.68 -15.30 39.10
C SER A 106 -6.95 -14.58 40.42
N GLN A 107 -7.61 -13.43 40.40
CA GLN A 107 -8.01 -12.70 41.61
C GLN A 107 -8.95 -13.54 42.47
N LYS A 108 -9.94 -14.21 41.86
CA LYS A 108 -10.84 -15.11 42.58
C LYS A 108 -10.09 -16.29 43.21
N ALA A 109 -9.21 -16.94 42.46
CA ALA A 109 -8.44 -18.09 42.97
C ALA A 109 -7.51 -17.68 44.13
N LEU A 110 -6.85 -16.52 44.04
CA LEU A 110 -6.06 -15.96 45.14
C LEU A 110 -6.94 -15.71 46.37
N MET A 111 -8.13 -15.15 46.18
CA MET A 111 -9.05 -14.88 47.28
C MET A 111 -9.59 -16.15 47.93
N ASP A 112 -9.87 -17.19 47.13
CA ASP A 112 -10.27 -18.51 47.62
C ASP A 112 -9.15 -19.14 48.49
N VAL A 113 -7.87 -18.96 48.12
CA VAL A 113 -6.70 -19.42 48.90
C VAL A 113 -6.55 -18.62 50.21
N VAL A 114 -6.68 -17.30 50.16
CA VAL A 114 -6.64 -16.43 51.36
C VAL A 114 -7.74 -16.85 52.34
N PHE A 115 -8.96 -17.05 51.86
CA PHE A 115 -10.08 -17.49 52.69
C PHE A 115 -9.83 -18.86 53.32
N LEU A 116 -9.25 -19.81 52.57
CA LEU A 116 -8.89 -21.13 53.12
C LEU A 116 -7.88 -21.02 54.26
N PHE A 117 -6.82 -20.22 54.11
CA PHE A 117 -5.83 -20.03 55.18
C PHE A 117 -6.41 -19.30 56.39
N TYR A 118 -7.25 -18.28 56.17
CA TYR A 118 -7.96 -17.58 57.23
C TYR A 118 -8.88 -18.53 58.02
N SER A 119 -9.66 -19.37 57.33
CA SER A 119 -10.56 -20.35 57.97
C SER A 119 -9.83 -21.42 58.79
N LYS A 120 -8.58 -21.72 58.45
CA LYS A 120 -7.72 -22.65 59.19
C LYS A 120 -6.94 -21.98 60.34
N GLY A 121 -7.13 -20.67 60.55
CA GLY A 121 -6.39 -19.91 61.56
C GLY A 121 -4.89 -19.76 61.25
N LEU A 122 -4.48 -20.00 60.00
CA LEU A 122 -3.09 -19.86 59.54
C LEU A 122 -2.78 -18.42 59.08
N LEU A 123 -3.82 -17.60 58.94
CA LEU A 123 -3.77 -16.19 58.54
C LEU A 123 -4.71 -15.43 59.46
N THR A 124 -4.25 -14.32 60.03
CA THR A 124 -5.03 -13.47 60.94
C THR A 124 -5.35 -12.12 60.31
N ASP A 125 -6.27 -11.35 60.91
CA ASP A 125 -6.60 -9.99 60.43
C ASP A 125 -5.38 -9.06 60.42
N GLU A 126 -4.44 -9.26 61.34
CA GLU A 126 -3.20 -8.47 61.46
C GLU A 126 -2.25 -8.78 60.29
N ASP A 127 -2.16 -10.05 59.88
CA ASP A 127 -1.40 -10.48 58.70
C ASP A 127 -1.99 -9.90 57.41
N ILE A 128 -3.32 -9.89 57.27
CA ILE A 128 -4.01 -9.34 56.08
C ILE A 128 -3.86 -7.82 56.01
N ALA A 129 -3.91 -7.13 57.15
CA ALA A 129 -3.70 -5.68 57.23
C ALA A 129 -2.28 -5.25 56.83
N SER A 130 -1.28 -6.13 56.95
CA SER A 130 0.08 -5.85 56.52
C SER A 130 0.28 -5.87 54.99
N PHE A 131 -0.65 -6.47 54.23
CA PHE A 131 -0.56 -6.61 52.77
C PHE A 131 -0.95 -5.34 51.98
N THR A 132 -1.51 -4.31 52.61
CA THR A 132 -2.03 -3.10 51.94
C THR A 132 -1.01 -1.96 51.75
N LEU A 133 0.28 -2.20 52.02
CA LEU A 133 1.35 -1.22 51.80
C LEU A 133 2.40 -1.74 50.81
N ALA A 134 2.10 -1.64 49.51
CA ALA A 134 3.07 -1.57 48.40
C ALA A 134 2.44 -0.85 47.21
#